data_AF-G9KV24-F1
#
_entry.id   AF-G9KV24-F1
#
_cell.length_a   1.000
_cell.length_b   1.000
_cell.length_c   1.000
_cell.angle_alpha   90.00
_cell.angle_beta   90.00
_cell.angle_gamma   90.00
#
_symmetry.space_group_name_H-M   'P 1'
#
loop_
_entity.id
_entity.type
_entity.pdbx_description
1 polymer ?
#
loop_
_entity_poly.entity_id
_entity_poly.type
_entity_poly.pdbx_seq_one_letter_code
_entity_poly.pdbx_strand_id
1 'polypeptide(L)'
;LKIIEIEDEAEKWQKEKDRIKSFTTSEKAILEQNFQDLVRDLEKQKEEVRAALEQREQDAVGQVKVIVDALDERAKVLHEDKQTREQMQTISDSVLFLQEFGALMSNYSLPPPLPTYHVLLEGEGLGQSLGNFKDDLLNVCMRHVEKMCKADLSRNFIERNHMENGADHRYM
;
A
#
# COMPACT_ATOMS: atom_id res chain seq x y z
N LEU A 1 -17.66 -58.23 -34.96
CA LEU A 1 -16.74 -57.34 -35.69
C LEU A 1 -17.22 -55.90 -35.58
N LYS A 2 -18.28 -55.47 -36.28
CA LYS A 2 -18.79 -54.07 -36.18
C LYS A 2 -19.20 -53.59 -34.77
N ILE A 3 -19.75 -54.48 -33.92
CA ILE A 3 -20.14 -54.09 -32.54
C ILE A 3 -18.90 -53.78 -31.70
N ILE A 4 -17.86 -54.61 -31.81
CA ILE A 4 -16.60 -54.43 -31.08
C ILE A 4 -15.92 -53.11 -31.52
N GLU A 5 -15.93 -52.81 -32.82
CA GLU A 5 -15.39 -51.53 -33.35
C GLU A 5 -16.13 -50.31 -32.79
N ILE A 6 -17.45 -50.41 -32.59
CA ILE A 6 -18.27 -49.33 -32.00
C ILE A 6 -17.99 -49.19 -30.50
N GLU A 7 -17.86 -50.31 -29.79
CA GLU A 7 -17.55 -50.34 -28.36
C GLU A 7 -16.15 -49.74 -28.07
N ASP A 8 -15.15 -50.09 -28.88
CA ASP A 8 -13.80 -49.54 -28.77
C ASP A 8 -13.76 -48.03 -29.04
N GLU A 9 -14.48 -47.55 -30.07
CA GLU A 9 -14.58 -46.11 -30.35
C GLU A 9 -15.34 -45.38 -29.23
N ALA A 10 -16.39 -45.97 -28.66
CA ALA A 10 -17.10 -45.41 -27.51
C ALA A 10 -16.19 -45.31 -26.26
N GLU A 11 -15.37 -46.32 -25.98
CA GLU A 11 -14.40 -46.29 -24.88
C GLU A 11 -13.36 -45.16 -25.08
N LYS A 12 -12.87 -44.99 -26.31
CA LYS A 12 -11.96 -43.91 -26.66
C LYS A 12 -12.59 -42.52 -26.42
N TRP A 13 -13.84 -42.31 -26.80
CA TRP A 13 -14.55 -41.05 -26.51
C TRP A 13 -14.79 -40.84 -25.02
N GLN A 14 -15.01 -41.91 -24.25
CA GLN A 14 -15.13 -41.83 -22.80
C GLN A 14 -13.79 -41.41 -22.15
N LYS A 15 -12.66 -41.95 -22.61
CA LYS A 15 -11.31 -41.50 -22.18
C LYS A 15 -11.05 -40.04 -22.55
N GLU A 16 -11.45 -39.62 -23.75
CA GLU A 16 -11.29 -38.23 -24.19
C GLU A 16 -12.11 -37.25 -23.33
N LYS A 17 -13.34 -37.61 -22.99
CA LYS A 17 -14.19 -36.85 -22.06
C LYS A 17 -13.51 -36.66 -20.69
N ASP A 18 -12.90 -37.72 -20.16
CA ASP A 18 -12.21 -37.63 -18.86
C ASP A 18 -10.92 -36.80 -18.96
N ARG A 19 -10.22 -36.85 -20.10
CA ARG A 19 -9.07 -35.96 -20.38
C ARG A 19 -9.46 -34.49 -20.41
N ILE A 20 -10.55 -34.13 -21.09
CA ILE A 20 -11.06 -32.75 -21.16
C ILE A 20 -11.44 -32.25 -19.76
N LYS A 21 -12.09 -33.08 -18.95
CA LYS A 21 -12.44 -32.74 -17.56
C LYS A 21 -11.20 -32.48 -16.70
N SER A 22 -10.21 -33.37 -16.79
CA SER A 22 -8.96 -33.23 -16.05
C SER A 22 -8.21 -31.95 -16.45
N PHE A 23 -8.09 -31.70 -17.75
CA PHE A 23 -7.50 -30.48 -18.29
C PHE A 23 -8.20 -29.22 -17.75
N THR A 24 -9.52 -29.13 -17.91
CA THR A 24 -10.30 -27.98 -17.43
C THR A 24 -10.18 -27.78 -15.91
N THR A 25 -10.09 -28.87 -15.15
CA THR A 25 -9.90 -28.81 -13.69
C THR A 25 -8.53 -28.26 -13.33
N SER A 26 -7.48 -28.70 -14.03
CA SER A 26 -6.12 -28.17 -13.87
C SER A 26 -6.06 -26.67 -14.20
N GLU A 27 -6.62 -26.24 -15.33
CA GLU A 27 -6.64 -24.83 -15.73
C GLU A 27 -7.37 -23.95 -14.70
N LYS A 28 -8.49 -24.44 -14.15
CA LYS A 28 -9.20 -23.75 -13.06
C LYS A 28 -8.35 -23.64 -11.80
N ALA A 29 -7.62 -24.69 -11.42
CA ALA A 29 -6.74 -24.64 -10.26
C ALA A 29 -5.61 -23.61 -10.45
N ILE A 30 -5.03 -23.55 -11.65
CA ILE A 30 -4.02 -22.54 -12.01
C ILE A 30 -4.60 -21.13 -11.93
N LEU A 31 -5.81 -20.92 -12.46
CA LEU A 31 -6.52 -19.64 -12.36
C LEU A 31 -6.66 -19.19 -10.90
N GLU A 32 -7.22 -20.05 -10.05
CA GLU A 32 -7.43 -19.74 -8.63
C GLU A 32 -6.11 -19.43 -7.92
N GLN A 33 -5.07 -20.23 -8.15
CA GLN A 33 -3.76 -20.01 -7.54
C GLN A 33 -3.15 -18.66 -7.94
N ASN A 34 -3.19 -18.31 -9.22
CA ASN A 34 -2.65 -17.03 -9.70
C ASN A 34 -3.40 -15.83 -9.11
N PHE A 35 -4.73 -15.90 -8.98
CA PHE A 35 -5.51 -14.82 -8.36
C PHE A 35 -5.24 -14.71 -6.86
N GLN A 36 -5.07 -15.84 -6.16
CA GLN A 36 -4.68 -15.82 -4.75
C GLN A 36 -3.30 -15.17 -4.55
N ASP A 37 -2.33 -15.51 -5.40
CA ASP A 37 -1.00 -14.90 -5.36
C ASP A 37 -1.06 -13.39 -5.65
N LEU A 38 -1.84 -12.98 -6.65
CA LEU A 38 -2.05 -11.56 -6.98
C LEU A 38 -2.67 -10.78 -5.81
N VAL A 39 -3.70 -11.32 -5.16
CA VAL A 39 -4.33 -10.67 -3.99
C VAL A 39 -3.33 -10.52 -2.86
N ARG A 40 -2.53 -11.55 -2.58
CA ARG A 40 -1.48 -11.49 -1.55
C ARG A 40 -0.44 -10.41 -1.85
N ASP A 41 -0.03 -10.28 -3.11
CA ASP A 41 0.94 -9.26 -3.51
C ASP A 41 0.35 -7.84 -3.42
N LEU A 42 -0.92 -7.65 -3.79
CA LEU A 42 -1.64 -6.39 -3.62
C LEU A 42 -1.81 -6.02 -2.14
N GLU A 43 -2.11 -7.00 -1.28
CA GLU A 43 -2.18 -6.79 0.16
C GLU A 43 -0.84 -6.35 0.73
N LYS A 44 0.26 -6.98 0.29
CA LYS A 44 1.61 -6.59 0.70
C LYS A 44 1.91 -5.14 0.30
N GLN A 45 1.62 -4.75 -0.94
CA GLN A 45 1.82 -3.37 -1.41
C GLN A 45 0.98 -2.35 -0.59
N LYS A 46 -0.26 -2.71 -0.24
CA LYS A 46 -1.11 -1.90 0.63
C LYS A 46 -0.47 -1.71 2.02
N GLU A 47 0.08 -2.77 2.61
CA GLU A 47 0.77 -2.68 3.90
C GLU A 47 2.06 -1.86 3.81
N GLU A 48 2.80 -1.92 2.70
CA GLU A 48 3.98 -1.07 2.48
C GLU A 48 3.63 0.42 2.46
N VAL A 49 2.56 0.80 1.75
CA VAL A 49 2.07 2.21 1.74
C VAL A 49 1.58 2.63 3.12
N ARG A 50 0.90 1.75 3.85
CA ARG A 50 0.46 2.02 5.23
C ARG A 50 1.63 2.25 6.17
N ALA A 51 2.64 1.37 6.15
CA ALA A 51 3.82 1.49 6.99
C ALA A 51 4.57 2.80 6.71
N ALA A 52 4.67 3.22 5.44
CA ALA A 52 5.27 4.50 5.08
C ALA A 52 4.50 5.72 5.65
N LEU A 53 3.16 5.65 5.67
CA LEU A 53 2.32 6.69 6.29
C LEU A 53 2.50 6.75 7.81
N GLU A 54 2.52 5.60 8.47
CA GLU A 54 2.73 5.49 9.91
C GLU A 54 4.12 5.99 10.31
N GLN A 55 5.16 5.64 9.55
CA GLN A 55 6.52 6.14 9.81
C GLN A 55 6.58 7.67 9.67
N ARG A 56 5.97 8.23 8.61
CA ARG A 56 5.90 9.68 8.41
C ARG A 56 5.20 10.38 9.59
N GLU A 57 4.13 9.79 10.12
CA GLU A 57 3.46 10.31 11.31
C GLU A 57 4.37 10.26 12.54
N GLN A 58 5.00 9.11 12.80
CA GLN A 58 5.92 8.94 13.93
C GLN A 58 7.09 9.93 13.89
N ASP A 59 7.67 10.15 12.71
CA ASP A 59 8.76 11.10 12.52
C ASP A 59 8.31 12.53 12.83
N ALA A 60 7.12 12.92 12.34
CA ALA A 60 6.55 14.25 12.61
C ALA A 60 6.24 14.45 14.10
N VAL A 61 5.62 13.46 14.75
CA VAL A 61 5.34 13.47 16.19
C VAL A 61 6.64 13.53 17.00
N GLY A 62 7.66 12.79 16.59
CA GLY A 62 8.99 12.83 17.20
C GLY A 62 9.63 14.21 17.14
N GLN A 63 9.54 14.89 15.99
CA GLN A 63 10.02 16.27 15.85
C GLN A 63 9.27 17.24 16.76
N VAL A 64 7.94 17.14 16.84
CA VAL A 64 7.13 17.97 17.74
C VAL A 64 7.54 17.75 19.19
N LYS A 65 7.79 16.50 19.60
CA LYS A 65 8.25 16.19 20.96
C LYS A 65 9.57 16.89 21.28
N VAL A 66 10.56 16.82 20.38
CA VAL A 66 11.86 17.51 20.58
C VAL A 66 11.68 19.02 20.74
N ILE A 67 10.77 19.62 19.97
CA ILE A 67 10.45 21.05 20.08
C ILE A 67 9.84 21.37 21.45
N VAL A 68 8.86 20.58 21.88
CA VAL A 68 8.19 20.77 23.19
C VAL A 68 9.19 20.61 24.33
N ASP A 69 9.99 19.55 24.33
CA ASP A 69 11.00 19.28 25.36
C ASP A 69 12.01 20.46 25.46
N ALA A 70 12.43 21.02 24.33
CA ALA A 70 13.33 22.18 24.30
C ALA A 70 12.66 23.47 24.82
N LEU A 71 11.36 23.65 24.56
CA LEU A 71 10.59 24.79 25.09
C LEU A 71 10.36 24.67 26.59
N ASP A 72 10.10 23.46 27.09
CA ASP A 72 9.89 23.20 28.52
C ASP A 72 11.16 23.45 29.34
N GLU A 73 12.31 22.97 28.88
CA GLU A 73 13.59 23.25 29.54
C GLU A 73 13.88 24.75 29.58
N ARG A 74 13.58 25.44 28.49
CA ARG A 74 13.74 26.90 28.43
C ARG A 74 12.76 27.63 29.35
N ALA A 75 11.52 27.17 29.47
CA ALA A 75 10.54 27.72 30.39
C ALA A 75 11.00 27.55 31.85
N LYS A 76 11.61 26.41 32.18
CA LYS A 76 12.19 26.15 33.51
C LYS A 76 13.30 27.14 33.85
N VAL A 77 14.27 27.34 32.97
CA VAL A 77 15.35 28.33 33.17
C VAL A 77 14.80 29.74 33.36
N LEU A 78 13.79 30.15 32.57
CA LEU A 78 13.14 31.45 32.73
C LEU A 78 12.38 31.58 34.05
N HIS A 79 11.78 30.49 34.53
CA HIS A 79 11.10 30.47 35.82
C HIS A 79 12.09 30.62 36.98
N GLU A 80 13.24 29.97 36.91
CA GLU A 80 14.34 30.09 37.88
C GLU A 80 14.91 31.52 37.90
N ASP A 81 15.12 32.16 36.74
CA ASP A 81 15.53 33.58 36.64
C ASP A 81 14.48 34.51 37.25
N LYS A 82 13.19 34.27 36.94
CA LYS A 82 12.08 35.03 37.54
C LYS A 82 12.09 34.93 39.07
N GLN A 83 12.22 33.72 39.61
CA GLN A 83 12.25 33.49 41.06
C GLN A 83 13.45 34.18 41.72
N THR A 84 14.63 34.12 41.09
CA THR A 84 15.84 34.80 41.57
C THR A 84 15.62 36.31 41.66
N ARG A 85 14.99 36.91 40.63
CA ARG A 85 14.66 38.35 40.63
C ARG A 85 13.62 38.71 41.69
N GLU A 86 12.60 37.88 41.87
CA GLU A 86 11.58 38.07 42.92
C GLU A 86 12.22 38.01 44.32
N GLN A 87 13.14 37.08 44.56
CA GLN A 87 13.92 37.03 45.81
C GLN A 87 14.75 38.30 46.02
N MET A 88 15.40 38.81 44.97
CA MET A 88 16.20 40.03 45.06
C MET A 88 15.39 41.27 45.42
N GLN A 89 14.11 41.33 45.01
CA GLN A 89 13.18 42.40 45.40
C GLN A 89 12.85 42.41 46.89
N THR A 90 13.06 41.29 47.60
CA THR A 90 12.79 41.21 49.05
C THR A 90 13.96 41.71 49.91
N ILE A 91 15.14 41.93 49.32
CA ILE A 91 16.33 42.41 50.04
C ILE A 91 16.13 43.89 50.41
N SER A 92 16.01 44.17 51.70
CA SER A 92 15.83 45.54 52.22
C SER A 92 17.15 46.28 52.45
N ASP A 93 18.25 45.56 52.71
CA ASP A 93 19.57 46.15 52.88
C ASP A 93 20.14 46.58 51.54
N SER A 94 20.40 47.88 51.38
CA SER A 94 20.81 48.45 50.09
C SER A 94 22.22 48.02 49.66
N VAL A 95 23.13 47.74 50.61
CA VAL A 95 24.50 47.30 50.29
C VAL A 95 24.47 45.85 49.82
N LEU A 96 23.74 44.99 50.53
CA LEU A 96 23.55 43.59 50.14
C LEU A 96 22.82 43.48 48.80
N PHE A 97 21.78 44.27 48.58
CA PHE A 97 21.08 44.33 47.30
C PHE A 97 22.03 44.66 46.14
N LEU A 98 22.87 45.71 46.30
CA LEU A 98 23.80 46.11 45.25
C LEU A 98 24.87 45.05 44.96
N GLN A 99 25.31 44.30 45.97
CA GLN A 99 26.25 43.19 45.80
C GLN A 99 25.62 42.03 45.02
N GLU A 100 24.44 41.56 45.43
CA GLU A 100 23.72 40.47 44.77
C GLU A 100 23.27 40.85 43.36
N PHE A 101 22.77 42.08 43.18
CA PHE A 101 22.39 42.59 41.86
C PHE A 101 23.60 42.70 40.93
N GLY A 102 24.74 43.18 41.42
CA GLY A 102 25.98 43.24 40.65
C GLY A 102 26.46 41.86 40.20
N ALA A 103 26.40 40.86 41.09
CA ALA A 103 26.75 39.48 40.78
C ALA A 103 25.80 38.87 39.73
N LEU A 104 24.49 39.11 39.85
CA LEU A 104 23.49 38.66 38.88
C LEU A 104 23.73 39.28 37.50
N MET A 105 23.91 40.60 37.43
CA MET A 105 24.10 41.31 36.16
C MET A 105 25.40 40.94 35.46
N SER A 106 26.44 40.56 36.20
CA SER A 106 27.71 40.09 35.62
C SER A 106 27.54 38.80 34.80
N ASN A 107 26.54 37.98 35.11
CA ASN A 107 26.25 36.72 34.42
C ASN A 107 24.99 36.80 33.55
N TYR A 108 24.36 37.97 33.48
CA TYR A 108 23.09 38.11 32.80
C TYR A 108 23.28 38.08 31.27
N SER A 109 22.51 37.21 30.61
CA SER A 109 22.37 37.21 29.16
C SER A 109 20.89 37.27 28.80
N LEU A 110 20.58 38.03 27.75
CA LEU A 110 19.22 38.08 27.21
C LEU A 110 18.88 36.71 26.61
N PRO A 111 17.76 36.08 26.99
CA PRO A 111 17.35 34.84 26.37
C PRO A 111 17.11 35.06 24.87
N PRO A 112 17.54 34.13 24.00
CA PRO A 112 17.39 34.26 22.54
C PRO A 112 15.91 34.37 22.14
N PRO A 113 15.52 34.84 20.96
CA PRO A 113 14.11 34.82 20.55
C PRO A 113 13.55 33.39 20.48
N LEU A 114 12.21 33.25 20.50
CA LEU A 114 11.58 31.95 20.28
C LEU A 114 11.73 31.54 18.81
N PRO A 115 12.02 30.26 18.54
CA PRO A 115 11.98 29.74 17.18
C PRO A 115 10.54 29.79 16.62
N THR A 116 10.43 30.00 15.31
CA THR A 116 9.14 29.92 14.59
C THR A 116 9.09 28.60 13.85
N TYR A 117 8.00 27.85 14.02
CA TYR A 117 7.77 26.58 13.35
C TYR A 117 6.56 26.70 12.42
N HIS A 118 6.67 26.10 11.24
CA HIS A 118 5.58 25.97 10.29
C HIS A 118 5.35 24.49 10.01
N VAL A 119 4.12 24.04 10.19
CA VAL A 119 3.72 22.68 9.82
C VAL A 119 3.29 22.70 8.35
N LEU A 120 3.98 21.91 7.53
CA LEU A 120 3.67 21.72 6.14
C LEU A 120 3.02 20.35 5.96
N LEU A 121 1.70 20.33 5.77
CA LEU A 121 0.95 19.11 5.51
C LEU A 121 0.96 18.81 4.01
N GLU A 122 2.13 18.45 3.48
CA GLU A 122 2.26 18.03 2.09
C GLU A 122 1.86 16.57 1.90
N GLY A 123 1.09 16.30 0.84
CA GLY A 123 0.46 15.00 0.57
C GLY A 123 -0.90 15.07 -0.12
N GLU A 124 -1.40 16.27 -0.43
CA GLU A 124 -2.55 16.48 -1.31
C GLU A 124 -2.25 15.88 -2.69
N GLY A 125 -2.63 14.63 -2.88
CA GLY A 125 -2.31 13.87 -4.08
C GLY A 125 -2.29 12.38 -3.86
N LEU A 126 -2.02 11.89 -2.64
CA LEU A 126 -2.01 10.44 -2.38
C LEU A 126 -3.36 9.80 -2.71
N GLY A 127 -4.47 10.44 -2.31
CA GLY A 127 -5.82 9.95 -2.65
C GLY A 127 -6.05 9.87 -4.16
N GLN A 128 -5.58 10.86 -4.92
CA GLN A 128 -5.67 10.86 -6.38
C GLN A 128 -4.78 9.77 -6.99
N SER A 129 -3.54 9.63 -6.52
CA SER A 129 -2.61 8.60 -6.98
C SER A 129 -3.12 7.20 -6.70
N LEU A 130 -3.73 6.96 -5.53
CA LEU A 130 -4.38 5.68 -5.20
C LEU A 130 -5.63 5.44 -6.07
N GLY A 131 -6.41 6.48 -6.36
CA GLY A 131 -7.53 6.42 -7.29
C GLY A 131 -7.06 6.01 -8.69
N ASN A 132 -6.05 6.70 -9.23
CA ASN A 132 -5.47 6.40 -10.53
C ASN A 132 -4.92 4.96 -10.58
N PHE A 133 -4.18 4.54 -9.55
CA PHE A 133 -3.66 3.18 -9.43
C PHE A 133 -4.77 2.12 -9.53
N LYS A 134 -5.87 2.33 -8.80
CA LYS A 134 -7.03 1.43 -8.83
C LYS A 134 -7.64 1.36 -10.22
N ASP A 135 -7.86 2.51 -10.86
CA ASP A 135 -8.51 2.58 -12.16
C ASP A 135 -7.63 1.96 -13.26
N ASP A 136 -6.32 2.22 -13.24
CA ASP A 136 -5.36 1.64 -14.16
C ASP A 136 -5.31 0.10 -14.04
N LEU A 137 -5.25 -0.41 -12.81
CA LEU A 137 -5.27 -1.85 -12.54
C LEU A 137 -6.55 -2.50 -13.07
N LEU A 138 -7.71 -1.90 -12.78
CA LEU A 138 -9.00 -2.41 -13.24
C LEU A 138 -9.08 -2.43 -14.77
N ASN A 139 -8.64 -1.36 -15.43
CA ASN A 139 -8.63 -1.27 -16.89
C ASN A 139 -7.71 -2.29 -17.55
N VAL A 140 -6.55 -2.57 -16.95
CA VAL A 140 -5.65 -3.64 -17.42
C VAL A 140 -6.30 -5.01 -17.24
N CYS A 141 -6.84 -5.30 -16.05
CA CYS A 141 -7.52 -6.56 -15.76
C CYS A 141 -8.69 -6.82 -16.74
N MET A 142 -9.56 -5.82 -16.95
CA MET A 142 -10.68 -5.95 -17.87
C MET A 142 -10.25 -6.29 -19.30
N ARG A 143 -9.21 -5.62 -19.81
CA ARG A 143 -8.68 -5.89 -21.16
C ARG A 143 -8.13 -7.31 -21.30
N HIS A 144 -7.40 -7.80 -20.29
CA HIS A 144 -6.86 -9.16 -20.31
C HIS A 144 -7.97 -10.22 -20.21
N VAL A 145 -8.95 -10.02 -19.33
CA VAL A 145 -10.10 -10.92 -19.20
C VAL A 145 -10.88 -10.99 -20.50
N GLU A 146 -11.16 -9.84 -21.12
CA GLU A 146 -11.86 -9.80 -22.40
C GLU A 146 -11.10 -10.57 -23.49
N LYS A 147 -9.78 -10.42 -23.57
CA LYS A 147 -8.93 -11.15 -24.51
C LYS A 147 -9.00 -12.66 -24.26
N MET A 148 -8.83 -13.13 -23.02
CA MET A 148 -8.86 -14.55 -22.69
C MET A 148 -10.23 -15.18 -23.04
N CYS A 149 -11.33 -14.51 -22.71
CA CYS A 149 -12.66 -15.02 -22.99
C CYS A 149 -12.98 -15.07 -24.49
N LYS A 150 -12.54 -14.06 -25.26
CA LYS A 150 -12.85 -13.98 -26.69
C LYS A 150 -11.89 -14.78 -27.57
N ALA A 151 -10.59 -14.81 -27.25
CA ALA A 151 -9.58 -15.44 -28.09
C ALA A 151 -9.28 -16.88 -27.67
N ASP A 152 -9.11 -17.13 -26.38
CA ASP A 152 -8.56 -18.39 -25.89
C ASP A 152 -9.65 -19.41 -25.54
N LEU A 153 -10.80 -18.94 -25.03
CA LEU A 153 -11.92 -19.80 -24.62
C LEU A 153 -13.02 -20.00 -25.68
N SER A 154 -12.96 -19.27 -26.81
CA SER A 154 -14.01 -19.34 -27.85
C SER A 154 -13.89 -20.57 -28.77
N ARG A 155 -12.76 -21.27 -28.73
CA ARG A 155 -12.53 -22.47 -29.55
C ARG A 155 -13.13 -23.72 -28.90
N ASN A 156 -13.93 -24.46 -29.67
CA ASN A 156 -14.49 -25.74 -29.21
C ASN A 156 -13.40 -26.81 -29.04
N PHE A 157 -13.50 -27.62 -27.99
CA PHE A 157 -12.62 -28.79 -27.79
C PHE A 157 -12.83 -29.90 -28.83
N ILE A 158 -13.98 -29.91 -29.51
CA ILE A 158 -14.36 -30.95 -30.47
C ILE A 158 -14.70 -30.28 -31.80
N GLU A 159 -13.94 -30.63 -32.83
CA GLU A 159 -14.22 -30.27 -34.23
C GLU A 159 -14.69 -31.54 -34.96
N ARG A 160 -15.90 -31.51 -35.55
CA ARG A 160 -16.35 -32.60 -36.42
C ARG A 160 -15.74 -32.38 -37.80
N ASN A 161 -14.86 -33.27 -38.23
CA ASN A 161 -14.45 -33.31 -39.63
C ASN A 161 -15.66 -33.68 -40.50
N HIS A 162 -16.10 -32.76 -41.37
CA HIS A 162 -16.98 -33.11 -42.47
C HIS A 162 -16.16 -33.95 -43.47
N MET A 163 -16.33 -35.28 -43.44
CA MET A 163 -16.10 -36.04 -44.67
C MET A 163 -17.27 -35.69 -45.58
N GLU A 164 -17.00 -34.99 -46.67
CA GLU A 164 -17.95 -34.85 -47.77
C GLU A 164 -18.43 -36.26 -48.14
N ASN A 165 -19.73 -36.51 -47.96
CA ASN A 165 -20.39 -37.61 -48.63
C ASN A 165 -20.25 -37.32 -50.12
N GLY A 166 -19.31 -38.02 -50.78
CA GLY A 166 -19.19 -38.08 -52.22
C GLY A 166 -20.45 -38.70 -52.81
N ALA A 167 -21.50 -37.90 -52.96
CA ALA A 167 -22.59 -38.15 -53.88
C ALA A 167 -22.12 -37.73 -55.29
N ASP A 168 -21.17 -38.47 -55.87
CA ASP A 168 -20.97 -38.43 -57.32
C ASP A 168 -21.97 -39.42 -57.92
N HIS A 169 -23.20 -38.94 -58.08
CA HIS A 169 -24.09 -39.46 -59.10
C HIS A 169 -23.45 -39.14 -60.46
N ARG A 170 -22.58 -40.03 -60.93
CA ARG A 170 -22.21 -40.06 -62.34
C ARG A 170 -22.05 -41.48 -62.84
N TYR A 171 -22.79 -41.70 -63.93
CA TYR A 171 -22.83 -42.84 -64.85
C TYR A 171 -23.89 -43.93 -64.61
N MET A 172 -24.88 -43.87 -65.52
CA MET A 172 -25.61 -44.94 -66.22
C MET A 172 -26.26 -46.06 -65.41
#